data_AF-E9J073-F1
#
_entry.id   AF-E9J073-F1
#
_cell.length_a   1.000
_cell.length_b   1.000
_cell.length_c   1.000
_cell.angle_alpha   90.00
_cell.angle_beta   90.00
_cell.angle_gamma   90.00
#
_symmetry.space_group_name_H-M   'P 1'
#
loop_
_entity.id
_entity.type
_entity.pdbx_description
1 polymer ?
#
loop_
_entity_poly.entity_id
_entity_poly.type
_entity_poly.pdbx_seq_one_letter_code
_entity_poly.pdbx_strand_id
1 'polypeptide(L)'
;INENLFRYPTITYMGLPPPSAHQFLQPILSGSLFPFSKYCQYLYNIVEMLQEYNGLVRELNSIMKIDDDVDFTVKTKTKYLCKISECKVKAIARELERLLSYADGMREATLQLIVPHVVQIMEEPYTAVLAVWHLFDPIAKTLGPKDTADTFLLPIMKLYENGSIMDTTLYVDIIPAGTLAKFRTTRLYHRTFLLKLIVRLRLHRFLDNFINPLVEAVGGYKDYVQGSVDTCTHRTVNLK
;
A
#
# COMPACT_ATOMS: atom_id res chain seq x y z
N ILE A 1 -34.31 15.50 -24.81
CA ILE A 1 -33.15 14.67 -25.21
C ILE A 1 -31.95 15.59 -25.08
N ASN A 2 -31.26 15.53 -23.94
CA ASN A 2 -30.13 16.41 -23.64
C ASN A 2 -28.87 15.77 -24.20
N GLU A 3 -28.37 16.29 -25.32
CA GLU A 3 -27.03 15.97 -25.78
C GLU A 3 -26.02 16.52 -24.78
N ASN A 4 -25.21 15.64 -24.21
CA ASN A 4 -24.07 16.00 -23.37
C ASN A 4 -23.13 16.89 -24.18
N LEU A 5 -23.15 18.19 -23.86
CA LEU A 5 -22.36 19.22 -24.52
C LEU A 5 -20.87 19.05 -24.12
N PHE A 6 -20.15 18.17 -24.80
CA PHE A 6 -18.70 18.16 -24.71
C PHE A 6 -18.16 19.48 -25.28
N ARG A 7 -17.32 20.17 -24.52
CA ARG A 7 -16.74 21.48 -24.88
C ARG A 7 -15.91 21.45 -26.19
N TYR A 8 -15.51 20.26 -26.62
CA TYR A 8 -14.68 20.05 -27.80
C TYR A 8 -15.31 18.99 -28.72
N PRO A 9 -15.19 19.17 -30.05
CA PRO A 9 -15.72 18.22 -31.02
C PRO A 9 -15.02 16.86 -30.90
N THR A 10 -15.78 15.78 -31.04
CA THR A 10 -15.30 14.39 -30.96
C THR A 10 -14.32 14.04 -32.08
N ILE A 11 -14.34 14.79 -33.18
CA ILE A 11 -13.47 14.63 -34.33
C ILE A 11 -12.87 16.01 -34.65
N THR A 12 -11.55 16.06 -34.76
CA THR A 12 -10.81 17.26 -35.15
C THR A 12 -10.99 17.55 -36.63
N TYR A 13 -10.62 18.76 -37.08
CA TYR A 13 -10.61 19.15 -38.50
C TYR A 13 -9.71 18.27 -39.39
N MET A 14 -8.86 17.44 -38.77
CA MET A 14 -7.99 16.46 -39.43
C MET A 14 -8.60 15.04 -39.50
N GLY A 15 -9.87 14.87 -39.10
CA GLY A 15 -10.56 13.57 -39.12
C GLY A 15 -10.13 12.60 -38.00
N LEU A 16 -9.25 13.02 -37.10
CA LEU A 16 -8.79 12.23 -35.96
C LEU A 16 -9.53 12.64 -34.67
N PRO A 17 -9.74 11.71 -33.71
CA PRO A 17 -10.22 12.11 -32.39
C PRO A 17 -9.21 13.04 -31.70
N PRO A 18 -9.67 13.95 -30.82
CA PRO A 18 -8.75 14.74 -30.01
C PRO A 18 -7.87 13.82 -29.16
N PRO A 19 -6.60 14.19 -28.95
CA PRO A 19 -5.67 13.39 -28.14
C PRO A 19 -6.21 13.12 -26.74
N SER A 20 -6.10 11.88 -26.31
CA SER A 20 -6.46 11.44 -24.96
C SER A 20 -5.46 11.95 -23.91
N ALA A 21 -5.88 11.99 -22.64
CA ALA A 21 -4.99 12.35 -21.53
C ALA A 21 -3.74 11.46 -21.48
N HIS A 22 -3.88 10.16 -21.75
CA HIS A 22 -2.73 9.26 -21.82
C HIS A 22 -1.74 9.67 -22.92
N GLN A 23 -2.21 10.03 -24.12
CA GLN A 23 -1.34 10.51 -25.19
C GLN A 23 -0.59 11.78 -24.79
N PHE A 24 -1.23 12.74 -24.13
CA PHE A 24 -0.53 13.93 -23.62
C PHE A 24 0.52 13.63 -22.55
N LEU A 25 0.30 12.58 -21.76
CA LEU A 25 1.18 12.15 -20.69
C LEU A 25 2.33 11.25 -21.19
N GLN A 26 2.29 10.78 -22.43
CA GLN A 26 3.36 9.96 -22.98
C GLN A 26 4.68 10.75 -23.03
N PRO A 27 5.82 10.14 -22.63
CA PRO A 27 7.11 10.82 -22.58
C PRO A 27 7.53 11.49 -23.90
N ILE A 28 7.08 10.92 -25.02
CA ILE A 28 7.36 11.42 -26.38
C ILE A 28 6.74 12.80 -26.61
N LEU A 29 5.54 13.04 -26.06
CA LEU A 29 4.77 14.27 -26.28
C LEU A 29 4.98 15.29 -25.15
N SER A 30 5.19 14.83 -23.91
CA SER A 30 5.28 15.67 -22.72
C SER A 30 6.63 16.41 -22.56
N GLY A 31 7.65 16.05 -23.36
CA GLY A 31 9.02 16.56 -23.19
C GLY A 31 9.46 17.66 -24.17
N SER A 32 9.03 17.60 -25.44
CA SER A 32 9.53 18.49 -26.50
C SER A 32 8.47 19.35 -27.18
N LEU A 33 7.21 18.91 -27.20
CA LEU A 33 6.13 19.59 -27.94
C LEU A 33 5.21 20.43 -27.03
N PHE A 34 5.05 20.04 -25.76
CA PHE A 34 4.22 20.75 -24.80
C PHE A 34 4.93 20.86 -23.44
N PRO A 35 5.05 22.06 -22.85
CA PRO A 35 5.57 22.21 -21.50
C PRO A 35 4.55 21.64 -20.51
N PHE A 36 4.70 20.37 -20.17
CA PHE A 36 3.79 19.65 -19.29
C PHE A 36 4.32 19.58 -17.86
N SER A 37 3.43 19.58 -16.86
CA SER A 37 3.85 19.56 -15.46
C SER A 37 4.56 18.25 -15.11
N LYS A 38 5.77 18.35 -14.53
CA LYS A 38 6.52 17.19 -14.03
C LYS A 38 5.71 16.40 -13.01
N TYR A 39 4.89 17.07 -12.21
CA TYR A 39 3.99 16.42 -11.26
C TYR A 39 3.08 15.39 -11.96
N CYS A 40 2.44 15.77 -13.06
CA CYS A 40 1.53 14.89 -13.76
C CYS A 40 2.26 13.71 -14.44
N GLN A 41 3.51 13.90 -14.87
CA GLN A 41 4.33 12.80 -15.37
C GLN A 41 4.64 11.78 -14.26
N TYR A 42 5.04 12.25 -13.07
CA TYR A 42 5.28 11.37 -11.93
C TYR A 42 4.00 10.66 -11.47
N LEU A 43 2.85 11.35 -11.48
CA LEU A 43 1.55 10.75 -11.15
C LEU A 43 1.19 9.65 -12.15
N TYR A 44 1.35 9.95 -13.45
CA TYR A 44 1.14 8.97 -14.52
C TYR A 44 2.01 7.73 -14.32
N ASN A 45 3.32 7.92 -14.07
CA ASN A 45 4.24 6.80 -13.81
C ASN A 45 3.78 5.95 -12.62
N ILE A 46 3.29 6.56 -11.53
CA ILE A 46 2.78 5.82 -10.37
C ILE A 46 1.55 4.99 -10.75
N VAL A 47 0.60 5.57 -11.49
CA VAL A 47 -0.62 4.87 -11.93
C VAL A 47 -0.30 3.75 -12.91
N GLU A 48 0.61 4.00 -13.85
CA GLU A 48 1.10 2.99 -14.80
C GLU A 48 1.78 1.83 -14.06
N MET A 49 2.73 2.11 -13.16
CA MET A 49 3.35 1.10 -12.31
C MET A 49 2.31 0.30 -11.51
N LEU A 50 1.31 0.96 -10.94
CA LEU A 50 0.23 0.29 -10.22
C LEU A 50 -0.52 -0.72 -11.12
N GLN A 51 -0.82 -0.33 -12.35
CA GLN A 51 -1.48 -1.21 -13.32
C GLN A 51 -0.58 -2.37 -13.73
N GLU A 52 0.71 -2.13 -13.99
CA GLU A 52 1.68 -3.17 -14.34
C GLU A 52 1.81 -4.20 -13.21
N TYR A 53 2.01 -3.77 -11.97
CA TYR A 53 2.12 -4.69 -10.82
C TYR A 53 0.82 -5.47 -10.59
N ASN A 54 -0.34 -4.84 -10.75
CA ASN A 54 -1.63 -5.54 -10.66
C ASN A 54 -1.81 -6.55 -11.81
N GLY A 55 -1.31 -6.24 -13.00
CA GLY A 55 -1.20 -7.16 -14.13
C GLY A 55 -0.37 -8.39 -13.79
N LEU A 56 0.83 -8.20 -13.25
CA LEU A 56 1.73 -9.28 -12.83
C LEU A 56 1.09 -10.21 -11.78
N VAL A 57 0.39 -9.63 -10.79
CA VAL A 57 -0.36 -10.42 -9.79
C VAL A 57 -1.46 -11.25 -10.44
N ARG A 58 -2.19 -10.67 -11.41
CA ARG A 58 -3.26 -11.38 -12.14
C ARG A 58 -2.70 -12.51 -13.01
N GLU A 59 -1.61 -12.28 -13.71
CA GLU A 59 -0.94 -13.29 -14.53
C GLU A 59 -0.43 -14.46 -13.68
N LEU A 60 0.23 -14.16 -12.55
CA LEU A 60 0.65 -15.16 -11.57
C LEU A 60 -0.54 -15.98 -11.07
N ASN A 61 -1.66 -15.32 -10.75
CA ASN A 61 -2.89 -15.98 -10.32
C ASN A 61 -3.51 -16.88 -11.42
N SER A 62 -3.32 -16.57 -12.70
CA SER A 62 -3.81 -17.43 -13.80
C SER A 62 -2.91 -18.64 -14.05
N ILE A 63 -1.58 -18.45 -14.05
CA ILE A 63 -0.62 -19.53 -14.33
C ILE A 63 -0.72 -20.62 -13.26
N MET A 64 -0.83 -20.22 -12.00
CA MET A 64 -0.83 -21.14 -10.87
C MET A 64 -2.18 -21.83 -10.60
N LYS A 65 -3.20 -21.65 -11.46
CA LYS A 65 -4.46 -22.41 -11.39
C LYS A 65 -4.41 -23.73 -12.19
N ILE A 66 -3.33 -23.98 -12.91
CA ILE A 66 -3.22 -25.06 -13.91
C ILE A 66 -2.53 -26.31 -13.33
N ASP A 67 -1.91 -26.22 -12.15
CA ASP A 67 -1.03 -27.26 -11.60
C ASP A 67 -1.75 -28.13 -10.53
N ASP A 68 -1.42 -29.43 -10.50
CA ASP A 68 -2.10 -30.45 -9.67
C ASP A 68 -1.54 -30.55 -8.23
N ASP A 69 -0.32 -30.05 -7.96
CA ASP A 69 0.29 -30.06 -6.62
C ASP A 69 -0.01 -28.77 -5.82
N VAL A 70 -1.16 -28.79 -5.15
CA VAL A 70 -1.74 -27.63 -4.45
C VAL A 70 -0.79 -26.99 -3.42
N ASP A 71 -0.01 -27.78 -2.66
CA ASP A 71 0.85 -27.24 -1.58
C ASP A 71 2.09 -26.53 -2.14
N PHE A 72 2.79 -27.15 -3.10
CA PHE A 72 3.94 -26.53 -3.75
C PHE A 72 3.55 -25.27 -4.53
N THR A 73 2.41 -25.31 -5.22
CA THR A 73 1.85 -24.17 -5.95
C THR A 73 1.54 -23.01 -5.00
N VAL A 74 0.90 -23.25 -3.85
CA VAL A 74 0.59 -22.20 -2.86
C VAL A 74 1.86 -21.59 -2.25
N LYS A 75 2.86 -22.41 -1.90
CA LYS A 75 4.14 -21.92 -1.36
C LYS A 75 4.89 -21.06 -2.36
N THR A 76 4.97 -21.51 -3.61
CA THR A 76 5.65 -20.80 -4.69
C THR A 76 4.92 -19.51 -5.02
N LYS A 77 3.59 -19.55 -5.15
CA LYS A 77 2.73 -18.38 -5.34
C LYS A 77 2.98 -17.31 -4.29
N THR A 78 2.98 -17.71 -3.02
CA THR A 78 3.20 -16.78 -1.90
C THR A 78 4.56 -16.10 -1.99
N LYS A 79 5.63 -16.85 -2.29
CA LYS A 79 6.99 -16.28 -2.46
C LYS A 79 7.01 -15.20 -3.54
N TYR A 80 6.38 -15.46 -4.69
CA TYR A 80 6.32 -14.49 -5.79
C TYR A 80 5.44 -13.28 -5.43
N LEU A 81 4.27 -13.50 -4.82
CA LEU A 81 3.40 -12.40 -4.37
C LEU A 81 4.11 -11.46 -3.40
N CYS A 82 4.86 -11.99 -2.43
CA CYS A 82 5.66 -11.16 -1.53
C CYS A 82 6.73 -10.35 -2.26
N LYS A 83 7.45 -10.97 -3.22
CA LYS A 83 8.47 -10.25 -4.01
C LYS A 83 7.84 -9.14 -4.87
N ILE A 84 6.76 -9.45 -5.58
CA ILE A 84 6.02 -8.48 -6.40
C ILE A 84 5.53 -7.32 -5.52
N SER A 85 4.96 -7.62 -4.35
CA SER A 85 4.47 -6.63 -3.39
C SER A 85 5.57 -5.74 -2.82
N GLU A 86 6.73 -6.32 -2.48
CA GLU A 86 7.91 -5.56 -2.02
C GLU A 86 8.42 -4.62 -3.11
N CYS A 87 8.49 -5.10 -4.36
CA CYS A 87 8.89 -4.27 -5.51
C CYS A 87 7.87 -3.16 -5.78
N LYS A 88 6.57 -3.48 -5.80
CA LYS A 88 5.46 -2.53 -5.99
C LYS A 88 5.57 -1.37 -5.02
N VAL A 89 5.58 -1.65 -3.71
CA VAL A 89 5.61 -0.61 -2.68
C VAL A 89 6.90 0.22 -2.74
N LYS A 90 8.07 -0.41 -2.93
CA LYS A 90 9.33 0.34 -3.00
C LYS A 90 9.44 1.21 -4.25
N ALA A 91 8.97 0.72 -5.39
CA ALA A 91 8.95 1.50 -6.63
C ALA A 91 8.07 2.73 -6.49
N ILE A 92 6.84 2.53 -5.96
CA ILE A 92 5.90 3.61 -5.71
C ILE A 92 6.45 4.60 -4.68
N ALA A 93 7.07 4.14 -3.59
CA ALA A 93 7.62 5.04 -2.57
C ALA A 93 8.68 5.98 -3.14
N ARG A 94 9.58 5.48 -3.99
CA ARG A 94 10.61 6.30 -4.64
C ARG A 94 10.01 7.35 -5.56
N GLU A 95 9.01 6.97 -6.35
CA GLU A 95 8.38 7.90 -7.29
C GLU A 95 7.46 8.90 -6.59
N LEU A 96 6.81 8.48 -5.51
CA LEU A 96 6.00 9.33 -4.64
C LEU A 96 6.84 10.43 -3.98
N GLU A 97 8.03 10.12 -3.48
CA GLU A 97 8.93 11.16 -2.92
C GLU A 97 9.29 12.24 -3.96
N ARG A 98 9.49 11.83 -5.22
CA ARG A 98 9.71 12.76 -6.33
C ARG A 98 8.45 13.58 -6.62
N LEU A 99 7.30 12.94 -6.72
CA LEU A 99 6.00 13.57 -6.93
C LEU A 99 5.73 14.68 -5.90
N LEU A 100 5.92 14.36 -4.62
CA LEU A 100 5.66 15.27 -3.50
C LEU A 100 6.61 16.48 -3.49
N SER A 101 7.81 16.33 -4.05
CA SER A 101 8.77 17.44 -4.21
C SER A 101 8.28 18.52 -5.18
N TYR A 102 7.32 18.20 -6.06
CA TYR A 102 6.72 19.13 -7.03
C TYR A 102 5.31 19.63 -6.62
N ALA A 103 4.84 19.28 -5.41
CA ALA A 103 3.48 19.56 -4.96
C ALA A 103 3.25 20.98 -4.38
N ASP A 104 4.27 21.83 -4.31
CA ASP A 104 4.29 23.04 -3.46
C ASP A 104 3.30 24.15 -3.90
N GLY A 105 2.77 24.10 -5.13
CA GLY A 105 1.83 25.12 -5.67
C GLY A 105 0.35 24.73 -5.75
N MET A 106 0.00 23.44 -5.75
CA MET A 106 -1.39 22.94 -5.85
C MET A 106 -1.65 21.78 -4.89
N ARG A 107 -1.15 21.90 -3.66
CA ARG A 107 -1.05 20.82 -2.67
C ARG A 107 -2.35 20.01 -2.48
N GLU A 108 -3.50 20.67 -2.42
CA GLU A 108 -4.77 20.00 -2.14
C GLU A 108 -5.28 19.16 -3.32
N ALA A 109 -5.38 19.74 -4.52
CA ALA A 109 -5.78 19.01 -5.73
C ALA A 109 -4.79 17.90 -6.10
N THR A 110 -3.50 18.14 -5.86
CA THR A 110 -2.40 17.20 -6.08
C THR A 110 -2.53 15.98 -5.15
N LEU A 111 -2.78 16.19 -3.86
CA LEU A 111 -2.89 15.09 -2.91
C LEU A 111 -4.18 14.29 -3.10
N GLN A 112 -5.28 14.95 -3.48
CA GLN A 112 -6.56 14.30 -3.79
C GLN A 112 -6.46 13.23 -4.88
N LEU A 113 -5.54 13.38 -5.84
CA LEU A 113 -5.35 12.39 -6.91
C LEU A 113 -4.55 11.16 -6.45
N ILE A 114 -3.53 11.34 -5.61
CA ILE A 114 -2.61 10.24 -5.24
C ILE A 114 -3.04 9.49 -3.96
N VAL A 115 -3.67 10.18 -3.02
CA VAL A 115 -4.06 9.62 -1.72
C VAL A 115 -4.96 8.38 -1.84
N PRO A 116 -6.01 8.35 -2.69
CA PRO A 116 -6.86 7.17 -2.85
C PRO A 116 -6.08 5.93 -3.30
N HIS A 117 -5.11 6.11 -4.19
CA HIS A 117 -4.24 5.02 -4.64
C HIS A 117 -3.35 4.51 -3.51
N VAL A 118 -2.86 5.38 -2.63
CA VAL A 118 -2.04 4.97 -1.48
C VAL A 118 -2.87 4.18 -0.48
N VAL A 119 -4.08 4.64 -0.17
CA VAL A 119 -5.02 3.91 0.70
C VAL A 119 -5.33 2.53 0.11
N GLN A 120 -5.58 2.45 -1.20
CA GLN A 120 -5.80 1.17 -1.88
C GLN A 120 -4.63 0.19 -1.68
N ILE A 121 -3.38 0.66 -1.77
CA ILE A 121 -2.20 -0.19 -1.51
C ILE A 121 -2.10 -0.59 -0.03
N MET A 122 -2.56 0.26 0.89
CA MET A 122 -2.57 -0.04 2.34
C MET A 122 -3.63 -1.07 2.72
N GLU A 123 -4.68 -1.25 1.91
CA GLU A 123 -5.75 -2.23 2.16
C GLU A 123 -5.49 -3.59 1.50
N GLU A 124 -4.52 -3.68 0.59
CA GLU A 124 -4.13 -4.93 -0.07
C GLU A 124 -3.31 -5.85 0.87
N PRO A 125 -3.60 -7.17 0.92
CA PRO A 125 -3.09 -8.04 1.98
C PRO A 125 -1.57 -8.26 1.99
N TYR A 126 -0.93 -8.30 0.81
CA TYR A 126 0.52 -8.53 0.70
C TYR A 126 1.35 -7.24 0.75
N THR A 127 0.69 -6.08 0.69
CA THR A 127 1.34 -4.76 0.61
C THR A 127 1.03 -3.89 1.82
N ALA A 128 -0.05 -4.14 2.57
CA ALA A 128 -0.54 -3.32 3.70
C ALA A 128 0.57 -2.85 4.66
N VAL A 129 1.29 -3.78 5.29
CA VAL A 129 2.36 -3.44 6.26
C VAL A 129 3.49 -2.65 5.60
N LEU A 130 3.89 -3.03 4.38
CA LEU A 130 4.94 -2.33 3.66
C LEU A 130 4.51 -0.92 3.24
N ALA A 131 3.27 -0.78 2.79
CA ALA A 131 2.68 0.48 2.34
C ALA A 131 2.56 1.45 3.51
N VAL A 132 2.05 0.97 4.65
CA VAL A 132 2.03 1.73 5.91
C VAL A 132 3.45 2.12 6.33
N TRP A 133 4.43 1.22 6.20
CA TRP A 133 5.81 1.52 6.59
C TRP A 133 6.49 2.57 5.70
N HIS A 134 6.28 2.51 4.39
CA HIS A 134 7.03 3.29 3.40
C HIS A 134 6.27 4.52 2.86
N LEU A 135 4.95 4.43 2.69
CA LEU A 135 4.15 5.45 2.01
C LEU A 135 3.45 6.41 2.98
N PHE A 136 3.16 5.96 4.22
CA PHE A 136 2.46 6.76 5.22
C PHE A 136 3.17 8.08 5.51
N ASP A 137 4.44 8.03 5.93
CA ASP A 137 5.15 9.20 6.44
C ASP A 137 5.38 10.30 5.38
N PRO A 138 5.79 9.98 4.13
CA PRO A 138 5.88 10.97 3.06
C PRO A 138 4.58 11.74 2.81
N ILE A 139 3.43 11.05 2.76
CA ILE A 139 2.14 11.68 2.46
C ILE A 139 1.55 12.37 3.69
N ALA A 140 1.66 11.75 4.86
CA ALA A 140 1.21 12.35 6.10
C ALA A 140 1.94 13.68 6.39
N LYS A 141 3.20 13.78 5.96
CA LYS A 141 3.98 15.04 6.03
C LYS A 141 3.36 16.15 5.18
N THR A 142 2.82 15.83 4.00
CA THR A 142 2.29 16.82 3.06
C THR A 142 0.82 17.14 3.28
N LEU A 143 0.01 16.18 3.74
CA LEU A 143 -1.40 16.38 4.13
C LEU A 143 -1.52 17.22 5.41
N GLY A 144 -0.65 16.95 6.39
CA GLY A 144 -0.81 17.51 7.73
C GLY A 144 -1.78 16.70 8.60
N PRO A 145 -1.88 17.03 9.89
CA PRO A 145 -2.36 16.09 10.90
C PRO A 145 -3.87 15.82 10.89
N LYS A 146 -4.69 16.77 10.45
CA LYS A 146 -6.15 16.59 10.38
C LYS A 146 -6.49 15.61 9.27
N ASP A 147 -6.12 15.96 8.03
CA ASP A 147 -6.39 15.15 6.84
C ASP A 147 -5.69 13.79 6.89
N THR A 148 -4.51 13.70 7.51
CA THR A 148 -3.83 12.42 7.78
C THR A 148 -4.68 11.51 8.66
N ALA A 149 -5.28 12.05 9.73
CA ALA A 149 -6.12 11.26 10.62
C ALA A 149 -7.40 10.82 9.89
N ASP A 150 -8.06 11.72 9.17
CA ASP A 150 -9.30 11.40 8.46
C ASP A 150 -9.08 10.34 7.36
N THR A 151 -7.90 10.33 6.74
CA THR A 151 -7.56 9.40 5.65
C THR A 151 -6.97 8.08 6.15
N PHE A 152 -5.96 8.13 7.02
CA PHE A 152 -5.10 6.96 7.31
C PHE A 152 -5.35 6.31 8.66
N LEU A 153 -6.09 6.96 9.57
CA LEU A 153 -6.34 6.38 10.90
C LEU A 153 -7.04 5.02 10.78
N LEU A 154 -8.13 4.96 10.03
CA LEU A 154 -8.92 3.74 9.89
C LEU A 154 -8.14 2.59 9.22
N PRO A 155 -7.46 2.79 8.06
CA PRO A 155 -6.63 1.74 7.46
C PRO A 155 -5.53 1.21 8.40
N ILE A 156 -4.86 2.09 9.14
CA ILE A 156 -3.79 1.70 10.06
C ILE A 156 -4.38 0.97 11.27
N MET A 157 -5.48 1.45 11.85
CA MET A 157 -6.16 0.78 12.98
C MET A 157 -6.59 -0.64 12.62
N LYS A 158 -7.23 -0.82 11.45
CA LYS A 158 -7.60 -2.16 10.95
C LYS A 158 -6.41 -3.11 10.90
N LEU A 159 -5.22 -2.60 10.55
CA LEU A 159 -4.01 -3.39 10.49
C LEU A 159 -3.49 -3.76 11.89
N TYR A 160 -3.61 -2.87 12.87
CA TYR A 160 -3.28 -3.20 14.27
C TYR A 160 -4.29 -4.20 14.86
N GLU A 161 -5.57 -4.08 14.54
CA GLU A 161 -6.65 -4.94 15.04
C GLU A 161 -6.58 -6.34 14.44
N ASN A 162 -6.62 -6.44 13.11
CA ASN A 162 -6.73 -7.71 12.37
C ASN A 162 -5.38 -8.38 12.12
N GLY A 163 -4.28 -7.63 12.22
CA GLY A 163 -2.95 -8.10 11.82
C GLY A 163 -2.80 -8.21 10.30
N SER A 164 -1.65 -8.75 9.90
CA SER A 164 -1.27 -9.03 8.53
C SER A 164 -1.50 -10.50 8.26
N ILE A 165 -1.88 -10.85 7.02
CA ILE A 165 -1.95 -12.27 6.62
C ILE A 165 -0.61 -13.00 6.89
N MET A 166 0.51 -12.26 6.88
CA MET A 166 1.88 -12.76 7.12
C MET A 166 2.23 -12.97 8.59
N ASP A 167 1.34 -12.60 9.52
CA ASP A 167 1.52 -12.89 10.94
C ASP A 167 1.25 -14.38 11.24
N THR A 168 0.52 -15.08 10.36
CA THR A 168 0.19 -16.50 10.47
C THR A 168 1.44 -17.40 10.42
N THR A 169 1.47 -18.44 11.25
CA THR A 169 2.55 -19.44 11.35
C THR A 169 2.79 -20.21 10.05
N LEU A 170 1.75 -20.36 9.22
CA LEU A 170 1.79 -21.06 7.93
C LEU A 170 2.89 -20.54 6.98
N TYR A 171 3.32 -19.29 7.13
CA TYR A 171 4.30 -18.66 6.24
C TYR A 171 5.76 -18.80 6.70
N VAL A 172 5.99 -19.29 7.92
CA VAL A 172 7.34 -19.45 8.51
C VAL A 172 8.19 -20.42 7.69
N ASP A 173 7.58 -21.49 7.19
CA ASP A 173 8.27 -22.51 6.38
C ASP A 173 8.38 -22.14 4.90
N ILE A 174 7.71 -21.05 4.49
CA ILE A 174 7.60 -20.62 3.10
C ILE A 174 8.63 -19.53 2.79
N ILE A 175 8.81 -18.58 3.70
CA ILE A 175 9.61 -17.37 3.47
C ILE A 175 10.72 -17.28 4.53
N PRO A 176 11.97 -16.96 4.14
CA PRO A 176 13.04 -16.73 5.12
C PRO A 176 12.63 -15.70 6.18
N ALA A 177 12.93 -15.98 7.45
CA ALA A 177 12.47 -15.18 8.59
C ALA A 177 12.77 -13.67 8.46
N GLY A 178 13.94 -13.30 7.93
CA GLY A 178 14.31 -11.89 7.69
C GLY A 178 13.47 -11.18 6.64
N THR A 179 12.95 -11.90 5.63
CA THR A 179 12.03 -11.35 4.65
C THR A 179 10.61 -11.30 5.22
N LEU A 180 10.18 -12.33 5.93
CA LEU A 180 8.85 -12.41 6.54
C LEU A 180 8.62 -11.28 7.57
N ALA A 181 9.63 -10.95 8.39
CA ALA A 181 9.56 -9.87 9.38
C ALA A 181 9.21 -8.50 8.76
N LYS A 182 9.49 -8.29 7.47
CA LYS A 182 9.15 -7.03 6.78
C LYS A 182 7.64 -6.84 6.59
N PHE A 183 6.89 -7.94 6.49
CA PHE A 183 5.46 -7.97 6.22
C PHE A 183 4.61 -8.21 7.46
N ARG A 184 5.25 -8.43 8.62
CA ARG A 184 4.56 -8.67 9.89
C ARG A 184 4.15 -7.38 10.56
N THR A 185 2.99 -7.40 11.20
CA THR A 185 2.45 -6.25 11.93
C THR A 185 3.32 -5.88 13.11
N THR A 186 4.08 -6.83 13.67
CA THR A 186 5.10 -6.59 14.72
C THR A 186 6.07 -5.47 14.36
N ARG A 187 6.33 -5.26 13.06
CA ARG A 187 7.16 -4.17 12.56
C ARG A 187 6.60 -2.79 12.90
N LEU A 188 5.27 -2.63 12.93
CA LEU A 188 4.61 -1.36 13.25
C LEU A 188 4.73 -0.99 14.73
N TYR A 189 5.02 -1.96 15.61
CA TYR A 189 5.28 -1.70 17.02
C TYR A 189 6.70 -1.14 17.27
N HIS A 190 7.55 -1.10 16.25
CA HIS A 190 8.89 -0.55 16.39
C HIS A 190 8.86 0.94 16.71
N ARG A 191 9.71 1.38 17.65
CA ARG A 191 9.77 2.76 18.16
C ARG A 191 9.77 3.83 17.08
N THR A 192 10.47 3.61 15.97
CA THR A 192 10.58 4.61 14.89
C THR A 192 9.26 4.81 14.17
N PHE A 193 8.42 3.78 14.05
CA PHE A 193 7.12 3.90 13.42
C PHE A 193 6.10 4.49 14.39
N LEU A 194 6.11 4.10 15.66
CA LEU A 194 5.26 4.70 16.68
C LEU A 194 5.51 6.22 16.81
N LEU A 195 6.77 6.65 16.76
CA LEU A 195 7.11 8.08 16.73
C LEU A 195 6.54 8.79 15.50
N LYS A 196 6.58 8.15 14.32
CA LYS A 196 5.93 8.69 13.12
C LYS A 196 4.42 8.83 13.32
N LEU A 197 3.74 7.83 13.88
CA LEU A 197 2.31 7.91 14.19
C LEU A 197 2.00 9.06 15.15
N ILE A 198 2.75 9.18 16.25
CA ILE A 198 2.55 10.25 17.25
C ILE A 198 2.71 11.64 16.60
N VAL A 199 3.76 11.84 15.80
CA VAL A 199 4.02 13.13 15.15
C VAL A 199 2.97 13.45 14.09
N ARG A 200 2.55 12.46 13.28
CA ARG A 200 1.64 12.66 12.16
C ARG A 200 0.17 12.74 12.56
N LEU A 201 -0.27 11.96 13.55
CA LEU A 201 -1.66 11.95 14.03
C LEU A 201 -1.90 12.87 15.23
N ARG A 202 -0.81 13.37 15.84
CA ARG A 202 -0.78 14.04 17.16
C ARG A 202 -0.98 13.08 18.32
N LEU A 203 -0.40 13.45 19.46
CA LEU A 203 -0.39 12.62 20.67
C LEU A 203 -1.79 12.22 21.14
N HIS A 204 -2.74 13.16 21.20
CA HIS A 204 -4.10 12.86 21.65
C HIS A 204 -4.75 11.73 20.83
N ARG A 205 -4.83 11.89 19.50
CA ARG A 205 -5.43 10.87 18.62
C ARG A 205 -4.66 9.56 18.66
N PHE A 206 -3.34 9.62 18.81
CA PHE A 206 -2.54 8.41 18.98
C PHE A 206 -2.93 7.66 20.25
N LEU A 207 -3.05 8.36 21.38
CA LEU A 207 -3.40 7.74 22.66
C LEU A 207 -4.80 7.12 22.64
N ASP A 208 -5.77 7.79 22.03
CA ASP A 208 -7.15 7.31 21.97
C ASP A 208 -7.29 5.98 21.20
N ASN A 209 -6.48 5.79 20.15
CA ASN A 209 -6.68 4.70 19.18
C ASN A 209 -5.63 3.58 19.30
N PHE A 210 -4.40 3.88 19.74
CA PHE A 210 -3.29 2.92 19.70
C PHE A 210 -2.89 2.37 21.07
N ILE A 211 -3.37 2.93 22.18
CA ILE A 211 -2.99 2.43 23.52
C ILE A 211 -3.47 1.01 23.75
N ASN A 212 -4.74 0.70 23.42
CA ASN A 212 -5.27 -0.65 23.61
C ASN A 212 -4.47 -1.69 22.79
N PRO A 213 -4.27 -1.52 21.46
CA PRO A 213 -3.41 -2.42 20.69
C PRO A 213 -1.97 -2.56 21.22
N LEU A 214 -1.39 -1.49 21.75
CA LEU A 214 -0.03 -1.51 22.32
C LEU A 214 0.03 -2.31 23.61
N VAL A 215 -0.93 -2.10 24.52
CA VAL A 215 -1.01 -2.84 25.78
C VAL A 215 -1.28 -4.31 25.51
N GLU A 216 -2.18 -4.64 24.58
CA GLU A 216 -2.44 -6.02 24.16
C GLU A 216 -1.19 -6.71 23.59
N ALA A 217 -0.42 -6.02 22.75
CA ALA A 217 0.79 -6.57 22.16
C ALA A 217 1.91 -6.78 23.19
N VAL A 218 2.09 -5.84 24.13
CA VAL A 218 3.08 -5.97 25.22
C VAL A 218 2.65 -7.01 26.25
N GLY A 219 1.35 -7.16 26.47
CA GLY A 219 0.76 -8.16 27.36
C GLY A 219 0.68 -9.57 26.76
N GLY A 220 1.05 -9.77 25.49
CA GLY A 220 1.03 -11.08 24.81
C GLY A 220 -0.37 -11.60 24.47
N TYR A 221 -1.40 -10.75 24.52
CA TYR A 221 -2.80 -11.18 24.31
C TYR A 221 -3.09 -11.59 22.86
N LYS A 222 -2.36 -11.02 21.90
CA LYS A 222 -2.54 -11.31 20.46
C LYS A 222 -2.07 -12.71 20.06
N ASP A 223 -1.08 -13.26 20.77
CA ASP A 223 -0.58 -14.61 20.50
C ASP A 223 -1.60 -15.70 20.92
N TYR A 224 -2.46 -15.40 21.91
CA TYR A 224 -3.52 -16.30 22.37
C TYR A 224 -4.71 -16.39 21.38
N VAL A 225 -5.09 -15.29 20.74
CA VAL A 225 -6.23 -15.28 19.81
C VAL A 225 -5.89 -16.05 18.53
N GLN A 226 -4.68 -15.85 18.00
CA GLN A 226 -4.22 -16.57 16.80
C GLN A 226 -3.93 -18.05 17.10
N GLY A 227 -3.55 -18.39 18.33
CA GLY A 227 -3.33 -19.78 18.78
C GLY A 227 -4.60 -20.58 19.09
N SER A 228 -5.79 -19.96 19.05
CA SER A 228 -7.05 -20.65 19.40
C SER A 228 -7.66 -21.49 18.27
N VAL A 229 -7.11 -21.41 17.05
CA VAL A 229 -7.52 -22.27 15.91
C VAL A 229 -6.67 -23.53 15.79
N ASP A 230 -5.53 -23.61 16.47
CA ASP A 230 -4.64 -24.77 16.40
C ASP A 230 -4.62 -25.54 17.73
N THR A 231 -5.38 -26.63 17.74
CA THR A 231 -5.35 -27.80 18.64
C THR A 231 -4.30 -27.81 19.76
N CYS A 232 -4.83 -27.93 20.98
CA CYS A 232 -4.22 -28.51 22.19
C CYS A 232 -2.93 -29.32 21.96
N THR A 233 -1.80 -28.77 22.37
CA THR A 233 -0.67 -29.58 22.85
C THR A 233 -0.13 -28.99 24.15
N HIS A 234 -0.45 -29.68 25.24
CA HIS A 234 0.06 -29.49 26.58
C HIS A 234 1.60 -29.37 26.56
N ARG A 235 2.16 -28.23 26.96
CA ARG A 235 3.57 -28.13 27.35
C ARG A 235 3.65 -28.08 28.86
N THR A 236 3.83 -29.24 29.47
CA THR A 236 4.23 -29.41 30.87
C THR A 236 5.56 -28.70 31.09
N VAL A 237 5.54 -27.59 31.84
CA VAL A 237 6.74 -26.95 32.39
C VAL A 237 7.05 -27.65 33.71
N ASN A 238 8.11 -28.46 33.70
CA ASN A 238 8.76 -28.94 34.92
C ASN A 238 9.48 -27.75 35.57
N LEU A 239 9.10 -27.42 36.81
CA LEU A 239 9.93 -26.62 37.70
C LEU A 239 11.06 -27.48 38.25
N LYS A 240 12.30 -27.01 38.10
CA LYS A 240 13.39 -27.28 39.03
C LYS A 240 14.31 -26.08 39.12
#